data_AF-A0A7J4EE46-F1
#
_entry.id   AF-A0A7J4EE46-F1
#
_cell.length_a   1.000
_cell.length_b   1.000
_cell.length_c   1.000
_cell.angle_alpha   90.00
_cell.angle_beta   90.00
_cell.angle_gamma   90.00
#
_symmetry.space_group_name_H-M   'P 1'
#
loop_
_entity.id
_entity.type
_entity.pdbx_description
1 polymer ?
#
loop_
_entity_poly.entity_id
_entity_poly.type
_entity_poly.pdbx_seq_one_letter_code
_entity_poly.pdbx_strand_id
1 'polypeptide(L)' 'KRLETCNLFKLNRRSKKEFTLVLGSDMPKKFVKTELEEIFDGMGFQVEIKEDFSKLRVKVLQEL' A
#
# COMPACT_ATOMS: atom_id res chain seq x y z
N LYS A 1 11.54 20.95 8.49
CA LYS A 1 11.77 19.51 8.81
C LYS A 1 10.68 18.94 9.75
N ARG A 2 9.38 19.21 9.50
CA ARG A 2 8.23 18.70 10.29
C ARG A 2 7.17 17.97 9.46
N LEU A 3 7.08 18.24 8.16
CA LEU A 3 6.03 17.66 7.28
C LEU A 3 6.26 16.17 6.97
N GLU A 4 7.51 15.71 6.86
CA GLU A 4 7.79 14.28 6.62
C GLU A 4 7.33 13.36 7.77
N THR A 5 7.16 13.90 8.98
CA THR A 5 6.71 13.17 10.17
C THR A 5 5.18 12.97 10.20
N CYS A 6 4.44 13.62 9.28
CA CYS A 6 2.98 13.51 9.19
C CYS A 6 2.49 12.55 8.11
N ASN A 7 3.39 12.02 7.27
CA ASN A 7 3.00 11.09 6.22
C ASN A 7 2.72 9.71 6.82
N LEU A 8 1.54 9.16 6.55
CA LEU A 8 1.13 7.82 7.01
C LEU A 8 2.07 6.72 6.49
N PHE A 9 2.59 6.90 5.28
CA PHE A 9 3.58 6.03 4.65
C PHE A 9 4.47 6.81 3.68
N LYS A 10 5.62 6.24 3.31
CA LYS A 10 6.40 6.65 2.14
C LYS A 10 6.10 5.72 0.96
N LEU A 11 5.75 6.28 -0.19
CA LEU A 11 5.48 5.52 -1.42
C LEU A 11 6.77 5.31 -2.23
N ASN A 12 7.03 4.08 -2.64
CA ASN A 12 8.07 3.72 -3.59
C ASN A 12 7.43 3.00 -4.78
N ARG A 13 7.35 3.68 -5.93
CA ARG A 13 6.75 3.12 -7.14
C ARG A 13 7.81 2.41 -7.97
N ARG A 14 7.62 1.11 -8.22
CA ARG A 14 8.51 0.30 -9.08
C ARG A 14 8.06 0.33 -10.54
N SER A 15 6.75 0.34 -10.79
CA SER A 15 6.18 0.43 -12.13
C SER A 15 4.76 1.03 -12.09
N LYS A 16 4.07 1.06 -13.23
CA LYS A 16 2.66 1.48 -13.25
C LYS A 16 1.76 0.59 -12.38
N LYS A 17 2.05 -0.72 -12.34
CA LYS A 17 1.26 -1.75 -11.65
C LYS A 17 1.89 -2.27 -10.36
N GLU A 18 3.06 -1.77 -9.97
CA GLU A 18 3.77 -2.27 -8.79
C GLU A 18 4.33 -1.13 -7.95
N PHE A 19 4.02 -1.14 -6.67
CA PHE A 19 4.48 -0.14 -5.71
C PHE A 19 4.64 -0.74 -4.31
N THR A 20 5.37 -0.02 -3.47
CA THR A 20 5.63 -0.40 -2.08
C THR A 20 5.32 0.79 -1.17
N LEU A 21 4.55 0.55 -0.12
CA LEU A 21 4.31 1.49 0.96
C LEU A 21 5.23 1.13 2.13
N VAL A 22 6.01 2.09 2.61
CA VAL A 22 6.84 1.95 3.81
C VAL A 22 6.17 2.68 4.96
N LEU A 23 5.82 1.96 6.02
CA LEU A 23 5.04 2.46 7.15
C LEU A 23 5.87 2.51 8.42
N GLY A 24 5.52 3.42 9.33
CA GLY A 24 6.28 3.67 10.55
C GLY A 24 6.04 2.65 11.67
N SER A 25 4.92 1.93 11.64
CA SER A 25 4.54 0.95 12.66
C SER A 25 3.47 -0.02 12.13
N ASP A 26 3.22 -1.11 12.89
CA ASP A 26 2.28 -2.15 12.48
C ASP A 26 0.82 -1.70 12.45
N MET A 27 0.41 -0.78 13.34
CA MET A 27 -0.98 -0.31 13.39
C MET A 27 -1.38 0.43 12.10
N PRO A 28 -0.64 1.47 11.63
CA PRO A 28 -0.83 2.06 10.31
C PRO A 28 -0.77 1.06 9.16
N LYS A 29 0.12 0.05 9.23
CA LYS A 29 0.25 -0.98 8.19
C LYS A 29 -1.03 -1.80 8.04
N LYS A 30 -1.62 -2.25 9.15
CA LYS A 30 -2.89 -2.97 9.12
C LYS A 30 -4.03 -2.10 8.58
N PHE A 31 -4.13 -0.86 9.06
CA PHE A 31 -5.13 0.09 8.57
C PHE A 31 -5.02 0.31 7.06
N VAL A 32 -3.83 0.66 6.57
CA VAL A 32 -3.60 0.92 5.14
C VAL A 32 -3.82 -0.33 4.29
N LYS A 33 -3.46 -1.52 4.78
CA LYS A 33 -3.73 -2.77 4.07
C LYS A 33 -5.22 -2.97 3.84
N THR A 34 -6.03 -2.86 4.89
CA THR A 34 -7.49 -3.00 4.79
C THR A 34 -8.10 -1.98 3.84
N GLU A 35 -7.70 -0.71 3.94
CA GLU A 35 -8.19 0.33 3.03
C GLU A 35 -7.82 0.03 1.57
N LEU A 36 -6.60 -0.48 1.30
CA LEU A 36 -6.21 -0.86 -0.06
C LEU A 36 -7.04 -2.03 -0.59
N GLU A 37 -7.27 -3.06 0.23
CA GLU A 37 -8.09 -4.22 -0.14
C GLU A 37 -9.51 -3.78 -0.55
N GLU A 38 -10.17 -2.96 0.28
CA GLU A 38 -11.52 -2.44 0.01
C GLU A 38 -11.56 -1.51 -1.20
N ILE A 39 -10.58 -0.62 -1.36
CA ILE A 39 -10.52 0.30 -2.51
C ILE A 39 -10.32 -0.47 -3.82
N PHE A 40 -9.39 -1.43 -3.85
CA PHE A 40 -9.13 -2.18 -5.06
C PHE A 40 -10.28 -3.10 -5.44
N ASP A 41 -10.93 -3.73 -4.46
CA ASP A 41 -12.15 -4.53 -4.68
C ASP A 41 -13.28 -3.65 -5.24
N GLY A 42 -13.54 -2.50 -4.62
CA GLY A 42 -14.56 -1.55 -5.09
C GLY A 42 -14.28 -0.94 -6.47
N MET A 43 -13.02 -0.96 -6.91
CA MET A 43 -12.61 -0.53 -8.26
C MET A 43 -12.55 -1.68 -9.29
N GLY A 44 -12.79 -2.94 -8.88
CA GLY A 44 -12.69 -4.11 -9.75
C GLY A 44 -11.26 -4.50 -10.12
N PHE A 45 -10.26 -4.13 -9.31
CA PHE A 45 -8.88 -4.55 -9.55
C PHE A 45 -8.55 -5.83 -8.80
N GLN A 46 -7.98 -6.80 -9.50
CA GLN A 46 -7.34 -7.93 -8.84
C GLN A 46 -5.92 -7.53 -8.42
N VAL A 47 -5.65 -7.55 -7.12
CA VAL A 47 -4.36 -7.13 -6.55
C VAL A 47 -3.73 -8.21 -5.68
N GLU A 48 -2.40 -8.27 -5.70
CA GLU A 48 -1.58 -9.04 -4.77
C GLU A 48 -0.96 -8.06 -3.76
N ILE A 49 -1.22 -8.27 -2.47
CA ILE A 49 -0.64 -7.46 -1.39
C ILE A 49 0.21 -8.38 -0.49
N LYS A 50 1.52 -8.17 -0.51
CA LYS A 50 2.48 -8.87 0.35
C LYS A 50 2.90 -8.00 1.53
N GLU A 51 2.77 -8.54 2.73
CA GLU A 51 3.15 -7.89 3.98
C GLU A 51 4.58 -8.28 4.38
N ASP A 52 5.45 -7.29 4.55
CA ASP A 52 6.74 -7.42 5.23
C ASP A 52 6.70 -6.58 6.53
N PHE A 53 7.77 -6.63 7.35
CA PHE A 53 7.84 -5.96 8.66
C PHE A 53 7.29 -4.52 8.66
N SER A 54 7.86 -3.63 7.86
CA SER A 54 7.45 -2.22 7.75
C SER A 54 6.91 -1.86 6.37
N LYS A 55 6.55 -2.84 5.55
CA LYS A 55 6.22 -2.61 4.14
C LYS A 55 4.98 -3.37 3.69
N LEU A 56 4.21 -2.73 2.81
CA LEU A 56 3.22 -3.39 1.97
C LEU A 56 3.70 -3.31 0.54
N ARG A 57 3.87 -4.45 -0.12
CA ARG A 57 4.15 -4.51 -1.57
C ARG A 57 2.86 -4.83 -2.29
N VAL A 58 2.48 -3.98 -3.22
CA VAL A 58 1.23 -4.08 -3.96
C VAL A 58 1.55 -4.28 -5.43
N LYS A 59 0.92 -5.29 -6.03
CA LYS A 59 1.00 -5.58 -7.46
C LYS A 59 -0.41 -5.74 -8.02
N VAL A 60 -0.78 -4.88 -8.96
CA VAL A 60 -2.04 -5.00 -9.72
C VAL A 60 -1.87 -6.06 -10.80
N LEU A 61 -2.65 -7.13 -10.73
CA LEU A 61 -2.59 -8.26 -11.65
C LEU A 61 -3.43 -7.98 -12.90
N GLN A 62 -4.67 -7.53 -12.71
CA GLN A 62 -5.63 -7.30 -13.79
C GLN A 62 -6.63 -6.20 -13.43
N GLU A 63 -7.12 -5.49 -14.45
CA GLU A 63 -8.28 -4.59 -14.38
C GLU A 63 -9.46 -5.38 -14.97
N LEU A 64 -10.55 -5.56 -14.21
CA LEU A 64 -11.74 -6.28 -14.66
C LEU A 64 -12.68 -5.39 -15.46
#